data_AF-A0A0S8IMK7-F1
#
_entry.id   AF-A0A0S8IMK7-F1
#
_cell.length_a   1.000
_cell.length_b   1.000
_cell.length_c   1.000
_cell.angle_alpha   90.00
_cell.angle_beta   90.00
_cell.angle_gamma   90.00
#
_symmetry.space_group_name_H-M   'P 1'
#
loop_
_entity.id
_entity.type
_entity.pdbx_description
1 polymer ?
#
loop_
_entity_poly.entity_id
_entity_poly.type
_entity_poly.pdbx_seq_one_letter_code
_entity_poly.pdbx_strand_id
1 'polypeptide(L)'
;MKKIVIALLLVALMTTSAYALNIIDWILYKKVLLDANKMYILANRITGEVKFILLHNGQWVPLEGVWKNQIQAMYDFQRTSKKK
;
A
#
# COMPACT_ATOMS: atom_id res chain seq x y z
N MET A 1 17.42 -27.87 26.76
CA MET A 1 16.38 -28.00 25.70
C MET A 1 15.24 -27.00 25.82
N LYS A 2 14.56 -26.82 26.97
CA LYS A 2 13.42 -25.88 27.11
C LYS A 2 13.72 -24.42 26.69
N LYS A 3 14.92 -23.90 26.97
CA LYS A 3 15.32 -22.51 26.62
C LYS A 3 15.47 -22.27 25.11
N ILE A 4 15.85 -23.30 24.35
CA ILE A 4 16.05 -23.21 22.89
C ILE A 4 14.69 -23.15 22.19
N VAL A 5 13.72 -23.94 22.67
CA VAL A 5 12.34 -23.94 22.16
C VAL A 5 11.67 -22.58 22.37
N ILE A 6 11.89 -21.94 23.53
CA ILE A 6 11.36 -20.60 23.83
C ILE A 6 11.98 -19.54 22.90
N ALA A 7 13.30 -19.61 22.66
CA ALA A 7 13.97 -18.70 21.73
C ALA A 7 13.44 -18.86 20.29
N LEU A 8 13.23 -20.10 19.84
CA LEU A 8 12.64 -20.40 18.53
C LEU A 8 11.20 -19.89 18.40
N LEU A 9 10.39 -20.02 19.45
CA LEU A 9 9.03 -19.48 19.51
C LEU A 9 9.00 -17.94 19.42
N LEU A 10 9.93 -17.26 20.08
CA LEU A 10 10.04 -15.80 20.02
C LEU A 10 10.44 -15.32 18.62
N VAL A 11 11.35 -16.01 17.94
CA VAL A 11 11.72 -15.68 16.54
C VAL A 11 10.56 -15.96 15.58
N ALA A 12 9.81 -17.06 15.78
CA ALA A 12 8.62 -17.36 14.98
C ALA A 12 7.53 -16.29 15.16
N LEU A 13 7.33 -15.79 16.39
CA LEU A 13 6.39 -14.71 16.70
C LEU A 13 6.78 -13.37 16.07
N MET A 14 8.08 -13.05 16.06
CA MET A 14 8.57 -11.81 15.43
C MET A 14 8.53 -11.85 13.91
N THR A 15 8.75 -13.02 13.31
CA THR A 15 8.66 -13.17 11.86
C THR A 15 7.20 -13.15 11.40
N THR A 16 6.28 -13.79 12.13
CA THR A 16 4.85 -13.78 11.78
C THR A 16 4.22 -12.39 11.79
N SER A 17 4.61 -11.49 12.69
CA SER A 17 4.05 -10.12 12.71
C SER A 17 4.47 -9.29 11.49
N ALA A 18 5.72 -9.42 11.04
CA ALA A 18 6.20 -8.77 9.82
C ALA A 18 5.49 -9.32 8.56
N TYR A 19 5.29 -10.65 8.49
CA TYR A 19 4.54 -11.26 7.39
C TYR A 19 3.05 -10.90 7.41
N ALA A 20 2.44 -10.85 8.59
CA ALA A 20 1.03 -10.47 8.75
C ALA A 20 0.79 -9.01 8.32
N LEU A 21 1.67 -8.09 8.70
CA LEU A 21 1.60 -6.69 8.25
C LEU A 21 1.69 -6.57 6.73
N ASN A 22 2.61 -7.32 6.11
CA ASN A 22 2.80 -7.29 4.66
C ASN A 22 1.57 -7.85 3.91
N ILE A 23 0.95 -8.91 4.45
CA ILE A 23 -0.30 -9.47 3.91
C ILE A 23 -1.45 -8.48 4.07
N ILE A 24 -1.56 -7.82 5.24
CA ILE A 24 -2.60 -6.82 5.50
C ILE A 24 -2.47 -5.65 4.53
N ASP A 25 -1.26 -5.14 4.28
CA ASP A 25 -1.04 -4.07 3.30
C ASP A 25 -1.41 -4.53 1.87
N TRP A 26 -1.13 -5.77 1.52
CA TRP A 26 -1.50 -6.32 0.20
C TRP A 26 -3.02 -6.45 0.01
N ILE A 27 -3.74 -6.74 1.10
CA ILE A 27 -5.21 -6.81 1.12
C ILE A 27 -5.81 -5.41 1.11
N LEU A 28 -5.28 -4.50 1.93
CA LEU A 28 -5.81 -3.16 2.13
C LEU A 28 -5.54 -2.25 0.96
N TYR A 29 -4.41 -2.37 0.27
CA TYR A 29 -4.06 -1.52 -0.85
C TYR A 29 -4.25 -2.24 -2.18
N LYS A 30 -4.60 -1.48 -3.22
CA LYS A 30 -4.67 -1.96 -4.59
C LYS A 30 -3.82 -1.06 -5.49
N LYS A 31 -3.10 -1.71 -6.41
CA LYS A 31 -2.39 -1.01 -7.48
C LYS A 31 -3.42 -0.49 -8.49
N VAL A 32 -3.38 0.80 -8.76
CA VAL A 32 -4.26 1.46 -9.74
C VAL A 32 -3.42 2.25 -10.72
N LEU A 33 -3.72 2.16 -12.01
CA LEU A 33 -3.17 3.06 -13.01
C LEU A 33 -4.02 4.34 -13.06
N LEU A 34 -3.40 5.48 -12.81
CA LEU A 34 -3.98 6.79 -13.09
C LEU A 34 -3.77 7.12 -14.55
N ASP A 35 -4.85 7.15 -15.31
CA ASP A 35 -4.85 7.37 -16.76
C ASP A 35 -4.38 8.78 -17.13
N ALA A 36 -4.69 9.77 -16.28
CA ALA A 36 -4.38 11.18 -16.50
C ALA A 36 -2.87 11.51 -16.48
N ASN A 37 -2.06 10.73 -15.77
CA ASN A 37 -0.60 10.95 -15.69
C ASN A 37 0.22 9.68 -15.95
N LYS A 38 -0.43 8.63 -16.47
CA LYS A 38 0.16 7.29 -16.72
C LYS A 38 1.01 6.77 -15.56
N MET A 39 0.56 7.00 -14.34
CA MET A 39 1.28 6.68 -13.10
C MET A 39 0.56 5.59 -12.32
N TYR A 40 1.31 4.66 -11.74
CA TYR A 40 0.73 3.68 -10.83
C TYR A 40 0.72 4.20 -9.40
N ILE A 41 -0.39 3.99 -8.70
CA ILE A 41 -0.58 4.35 -7.30
C ILE A 41 -1.02 3.14 -6.48
N LEU A 42 -0.75 3.17 -5.18
CA LEU A 42 -1.41 2.30 -4.20
C LEU A 42 -2.48 3.09 -3.47
N ALA A 43 -3.73 2.72 -3.74
CA ALA A 43 -4.90 3.26 -3.08
C ALA A 43 -5.49 2.22 -2.12
N ASN A 44 -5.92 2.67 -0.95
CA ASN A 44 -6.63 1.84 0.01
C ASN A 44 -7.99 1.42 -0.58
N ARG A 45 -8.31 0.13 -0.50
CA ARG A 45 -9.56 -0.45 -1.03
C ARG A 45 -10.78 -0.02 -0.23
N ILE A 46 -10.63 0.21 1.07
CA ILE A 46 -11.70 0.54 2.01
C ILE A 46 -11.92 2.06 2.01
N THR A 47 -10.87 2.82 2.33
CA THR A 47 -11.00 4.29 2.48
C THR A 47 -10.93 5.01 1.14
N GLY A 48 -10.31 4.42 0.11
CA GLY A 48 -10.01 5.11 -1.14
C GLY A 48 -8.81 6.05 -1.07
N GLU A 49 -8.12 6.11 0.06
CA GLU A 49 -6.96 6.99 0.25
C GLU A 49 -5.74 6.50 -0.52
N VAL A 50 -5.08 7.41 -1.24
CA VAL A 50 -3.83 7.17 -1.95
C VAL A 50 -2.66 7.38 -1.01
N LYS A 51 -1.80 6.36 -0.87
CA LYS A 51 -0.66 6.39 0.07
C LYS A 51 0.70 6.32 -0.61
N PHE A 52 0.81 5.65 -1.76
CA PHE A 52 2.10 5.51 -2.46
C PHE A 52 1.96 5.74 -3.97
N ILE A 53 3.05 6.21 -4.58
CA ILE A 53 3.26 6.20 -6.05
C ILE A 53 4.38 5.26 -6.44
N LEU A 54 4.26 4.71 -7.64
CA LEU A 54 5.32 3.98 -8.30
C LEU A 54 6.17 4.96 -9.10
N LEU A 55 7.44 5.10 -8.71
CA LEU A 55 8.43 5.83 -9.48
C LEU A 55 8.87 5.02 -10.71
N HIS A 56 9.54 5.69 -11.65
CA HIS A 56 10.02 5.06 -12.89
C HIS A 56 11.06 3.96 -12.63
N ASN A 57 11.76 4.02 -11.50
CA ASN A 57 12.69 2.99 -11.04
C ASN A 57 11.99 1.76 -10.41
N GLY A 58 10.66 1.72 -10.42
CA GLY A 58 9.87 0.63 -9.85
C GLY A 58 9.72 0.66 -8.33
N GLN A 59 10.21 1.71 -7.64
CA GLN A 59 10.07 1.86 -6.20
C GLN A 59 8.74 2.51 -5.81
N TRP A 60 8.14 1.99 -4.74
CA TRP A 60 6.98 2.60 -4.10
C TRP A 60 7.45 3.65 -3.09
N VAL A 61 7.05 4.90 -3.30
CA VAL A 61 7.40 6.02 -2.42
C VAL A 61 6.14 6.57 -1.77
N PRO A 62 6.14 6.80 -0.45
CA PRO A 62 5.01 7.40 0.24
C PRO A 62 4.73 8.79 -0.31
N LEU A 63 3.46 9.12 -0.44
CA LEU A 63 3.04 10.41 -0.95
C LEU A 63 2.70 11.37 0.18
N GLU A 64 3.42 12.49 0.22
CA GLU A 64 3.31 13.48 1.29
C GLU A 64 3.09 14.89 0.71
N GLY A 65 2.53 15.77 1.53
CA GLY A 65 2.33 17.18 1.20
C GLY A 65 1.26 17.44 0.13
N VAL A 66 1.40 18.57 -0.57
CA VAL A 66 0.39 19.11 -1.53
C VAL A 66 0.12 18.14 -2.69
N TRP A 67 1.15 17.41 -3.13
CA TRP A 67 1.06 16.40 -4.19
C TRP A 67 0.06 15.28 -3.84
N LYS A 68 -0.11 14.96 -2.55
CA LYS A 68 -1.07 13.94 -2.10
C LYS A 68 -2.48 14.32 -2.45
N ASN A 69 -2.84 15.57 -2.19
CA ASN A 69 -4.20 16.06 -2.45
C ASN A 69 -4.50 16.09 -3.96
N GLN A 70 -3.51 16.48 -4.78
CA GLN A 70 -3.66 16.49 -6.23
C GLN A 70 -3.86 15.07 -6.80
N ILE A 71 -3.02 14.12 -6.41
CA ILE A 71 -3.10 12.74 -6.88
C ILE A 71 -4.37 12.05 -6.34
N GLN A 72 -4.76 12.35 -5.10
CA GLN A 72 -6.03 11.88 -4.53
C GLN A 72 -7.22 12.37 -5.36
N ALA A 73 -7.27 13.67 -5.70
CA ALA A 73 -8.33 14.23 -6.52
C ALA A 73 -8.39 13.59 -7.92
N MET A 74 -7.23 13.33 -8.54
CA MET A 74 -7.15 12.62 -9.83
C MET A 74 -7.70 11.19 -9.72
N TYR A 75 -7.36 10.47 -8.64
CA TYR A 75 -7.89 9.14 -8.38
C TYR A 75 -9.40 9.13 -8.18
N ASP A 76 -9.92 10.07 -7.39
CA ASP A 76 -11.35 10.19 -7.10
C ASP A 76 -12.16 10.54 -8.36
N PHE A 77 -11.63 11.41 -9.23
CA PHE A 77 -12.23 11.72 -10.52
C PHE A 77 -12.27 10.51 -11.46
N GLN A 78 -11.17 9.74 -11.54
CA GLN A 78 -11.15 8.52 -12.35
C GLN A 78 -12.15 7.48 -11.83
N ARG A 79 -12.30 7.39 -10.51
CA ARG A 79 -13.22 6.45 -9.86
C ARG A 79 -14.68 6.79 -10.12
N THR A 80 -15.05 8.07 -10.18
CA THR A 80 -16.41 8.52 -10.55
C THR A 80 -16.65 8.35 -12.04
N SER A 81 -15.68 8.66 -12.89
CA SER A 81 -15.80 8.51 -14.35
C SER A 81 -15.96 7.05 -14.80
N LYS A 82 -15.38 6.07 -14.09
CA LYS A 82 -15.53 4.63 -14.42
C LYS A 82 -16.85 4.01 -13.91
N LYS A 83 -17.63 4.74 -13.11
CA LYS A 83 -18.93 4.28 -12.59
C LYS A 83 -20.13 4.70 -13.46
N LYS A 84 -19.92 5.58 -14.44
CA LYS A 84 -20.89 5.93 -15.48
C LYS A 84 -20.71 5.02 -16.68
#